data_AF-A0A9Q0P9E7-F1
#
_entry.id   AF-A0A9Q0P9E7-F1
#
_cell.length_a   1.000
_cell.length_b   1.000
_cell.length_c   1.000
_cell.angle_alpha   90.00
_cell.angle_beta   90.00
_cell.angle_gamma   90.00
#
_symmetry.space_group_name_H-M   'P 1'
#
loop_
_entity.id
_entity.type
_entity.pdbx_description
1 polymer ?
#
loop_
_entity_poly.entity_id
_entity_poly.type
_entity_poly.pdbx_seq_one_letter_code
_entity_poly.pdbx_strand_id
1 'polypeptide(L)'
;MSYAEILKAVFPLLDGADLASCMAVCKQWRDIAQDDYFWKLLSAKRWPSICKRPNPPTVTYYKLYQTFYKHQRQQTLLPPRLSFDNLEFFIDIWTGDKLIFSEVVSGPVLQTGMKNLPPGICDWLRFHLEGPDYKMILPVKPRFKAPLGETVSISVLVGAEGYQQAHPFVPGIRAWISLLFTDDKNDSVIDVFGIEIDFCDAAKSRDEVLWLLDILDWK
;
A
#
# COMPACT_ATOMS: atom_id res chain seq x y z
N MET A 1 -20.55 -33.91 7.32
CA MET A 1 -19.37 -33.02 7.26
C MET A 1 -18.85 -32.88 8.68
N SER A 2 -17.61 -33.28 8.93
CA SER A 2 -17.01 -33.17 10.27
C SER A 2 -16.67 -31.71 10.56
N TYR A 3 -16.67 -31.31 11.83
CA TYR A 3 -16.25 -29.96 12.24
C TYR A 3 -14.86 -29.59 11.71
N ALA A 4 -13.95 -30.56 11.57
CA ALA A 4 -12.62 -30.36 11.01
C ALA A 4 -12.65 -29.96 9.52
N GLU A 5 -13.58 -30.50 8.73
CA GLU A 5 -13.74 -30.14 7.31
C GLU A 5 -14.27 -28.72 7.16
N ILE A 6 -15.19 -28.31 8.03
CA ILE A 6 -15.72 -26.94 8.04
C ILE A 6 -14.60 -25.95 8.37
N LEU A 7 -13.78 -26.23 9.39
CA LEU A 7 -12.65 -25.35 9.76
C LEU A 7 -11.63 -25.23 8.62
N LYS A 8 -11.34 -26.33 7.91
CA LYS A 8 -10.45 -26.30 6.73
C LYS A 8 -11.01 -25.47 5.57
N ALA A 9 -12.32 -25.33 5.45
CA ALA A 9 -12.96 -24.48 4.45
C ALA A 9 -13.03 -23.00 4.89
N VAL A 10 -13.15 -22.73 6.19
CA VAL A 10 -13.29 -21.37 6.75
C VAL A 10 -11.94 -20.69 6.95
N PHE A 11 -10.93 -21.39 7.48
CA PHE A 11 -9.63 -20.81 7.81
C PHE A 11 -8.93 -20.10 6.64
N PRO A 12 -8.99 -20.58 5.38
CA PRO A 12 -8.46 -19.85 4.23
C PRO A 12 -9.10 -18.47 3.96
N LEU A 13 -10.28 -18.20 4.51
CA LEU A 13 -11.02 -16.94 4.32
C LEU A 13 -10.62 -15.88 5.36
N LEU A 14 -9.96 -16.27 6.44
CA LEU A 14 -9.53 -15.38 7.51
C LEU A 14 -8.24 -14.65 7.13
N ASP A 15 -8.00 -13.47 7.71
CA ASP A 15 -6.68 -12.85 7.64
C ASP A 15 -5.69 -13.56 8.60
N GLY A 16 -4.40 -13.19 8.52
CA GLY A 16 -3.40 -13.85 9.36
C GLY A 16 -3.51 -13.54 10.86
N ALA A 17 -4.13 -12.43 11.27
CA ALA A 17 -4.34 -12.11 12.68
C ALA A 17 -5.51 -12.93 13.26
N ASP A 18 -6.59 -13.07 12.50
CA ASP A 18 -7.76 -13.88 12.86
C ASP A 18 -7.41 -15.37 12.87
N LEU A 19 -6.65 -15.85 11.88
CA LEU A 19 -6.17 -17.24 11.85
C LEU A 19 -5.25 -17.53 13.05
N ALA A 20 -4.36 -16.59 13.41
CA ALA A 20 -3.54 -16.72 14.62
C ALA A 20 -4.39 -16.75 15.89
N SER A 21 -5.47 -15.98 15.95
CA SER A 21 -6.40 -15.95 17.09
C SER A 21 -7.15 -17.29 17.23
N CYS A 22 -7.51 -17.92 16.11
CA CYS A 22 -8.11 -19.27 16.09
C CYS A 22 -7.20 -20.31 16.76
N MET A 23 -5.88 -20.19 16.65
CA MET A 23 -4.92 -21.11 17.29
C MET A 23 -4.95 -21.05 18.83
N ALA A 24 -5.52 -19.99 19.41
CA ALA A 24 -5.65 -19.83 20.85
C ALA A 24 -6.97 -20.40 21.42
N VAL A 25 -7.95 -20.73 20.57
CA VAL A 25 -9.29 -21.17 20.99
C VAL A 25 -9.26 -22.55 21.66
N CYS A 26 -8.73 -23.56 20.99
CA CYS A 26 -8.57 -24.91 21.53
C CYS A 26 -7.48 -25.69 20.79
N LYS A 27 -7.11 -26.87 21.33
CA LYS A 27 -6.07 -27.74 20.73
C LYS A 27 -6.40 -28.12 19.29
N GLN A 28 -7.64 -28.51 19.02
CA GLN A 28 -8.05 -28.92 17.67
C GLN A 28 -7.94 -27.77 16.66
N TRP A 29 -8.37 -26.56 17.04
CA TRP A 29 -8.27 -25.39 16.17
C TRP A 29 -6.82 -25.01 15.90
N ARG A 30 -5.96 -25.10 16.92
CA ARG A 30 -4.51 -24.90 16.77
C ARG A 30 -3.92 -25.89 15.77
N ASP A 31 -4.19 -27.18 15.95
CA ASP A 31 -3.59 -28.23 15.12
C ASP A 31 -4.01 -28.07 13.65
N ILE A 32 -5.24 -27.61 13.38
CA ILE A 32 -5.71 -27.33 12.02
C ILE A 32 -5.13 -26.00 11.49
N ALA A 33 -5.22 -24.91 12.26
CA ALA A 33 -4.78 -23.59 11.82
C ALA A 33 -3.25 -23.47 11.66
N GLN A 34 -2.47 -24.34 12.28
CA GLN A 34 -1.02 -24.39 12.16
C GLN A 34 -0.55 -25.05 10.85
N ASP A 35 -1.46 -25.62 10.05
CA ASP A 35 -1.14 -26.14 8.73
C ASP A 35 -0.49 -25.05 7.86
N ASP A 36 0.74 -25.32 7.42
CA ASP A 36 1.57 -24.35 6.72
C ASP A 36 1.00 -23.96 5.35
N TYR A 37 0.07 -24.75 4.80
CA TYR A 37 -0.66 -24.41 3.59
C TYR A 37 -1.46 -23.10 3.74
N PHE A 38 -2.15 -22.90 4.87
CA PHE A 38 -2.92 -21.68 5.10
C PHE A 38 -2.01 -20.46 5.17
N TRP A 39 -0.88 -20.60 5.87
CA TRP A 39 0.11 -19.52 5.97
C TRP A 39 0.80 -19.25 4.65
N LYS A 40 1.03 -20.27 3.81
CA LYS A 40 1.53 -20.09 2.44
C LYS A 40 0.56 -19.27 1.59
N LEU A 41 -0.75 -19.57 1.63
CA LEU A 41 -1.76 -18.79 0.90
C LEU A 41 -1.79 -17.33 1.38
N LEU A 42 -1.77 -17.11 2.70
CA LEU A 42 -1.74 -15.77 3.28
C LEU A 42 -0.45 -15.01 2.90
N SER A 43 0.71 -15.68 2.97
CA SER A 43 1.98 -15.13 2.50
C SER A 43 1.98 -14.85 1.01
N ALA A 44 1.36 -15.69 0.18
CA ALA A 44 1.25 -15.46 -1.26
C ALA A 44 0.35 -14.26 -1.58
N LYS A 45 -0.75 -14.09 -0.83
CA LYS A 45 -1.66 -12.96 -0.97
C LYS A 45 -1.00 -11.64 -0.57
N ARG A 46 -0.24 -11.63 0.53
CA ARG A 46 0.38 -10.42 1.09
C ARG A 46 1.75 -10.10 0.51
N TRP A 47 2.58 -11.12 0.30
CA TRP A 47 3.94 -11.00 -0.22
C TRP A 47 4.19 -12.05 -1.34
N PRO A 48 3.65 -11.84 -2.56
CA PRO A 48 3.71 -12.83 -3.64
C PRO A 48 5.14 -13.26 -4.01
N SER A 49 6.13 -12.38 -3.82
CA SER A 49 7.55 -12.66 -4.08
C SER A 49 8.14 -13.75 -3.19
N ILE A 50 7.62 -13.96 -1.98
CA ILE A 50 8.06 -15.03 -1.08
C ILE A 50 7.79 -16.40 -1.71
N CYS A 51 6.69 -16.53 -2.46
CA CYS A 51 6.31 -17.77 -3.14
C CYS A 51 6.96 -17.94 -4.52
N LYS A 52 7.64 -16.92 -5.05
CA LYS A 52 8.36 -16.96 -6.34
C LYS A 52 9.84 -17.34 -6.18
N ARG A 53 10.34 -17.50 -4.95
CA ARG A 53 11.72 -17.94 -4.74
C ARG A 53 11.88 -19.38 -5.24
N PRO A 54 12.96 -19.68 -6.01
CA PRO A 54 13.20 -21.03 -6.51
C PRO A 54 13.49 -22.03 -5.38
N ASN A 55 13.99 -21.54 -4.25
CA ASN A 55 14.23 -22.33 -3.04
C ASN A 55 13.12 -22.05 -2.01
N PRO A 56 12.43 -23.08 -1.48
CA PRO A 56 11.49 -22.90 -0.39
C PRO A 56 12.21 -22.33 0.84
N PRO A 57 11.52 -21.53 1.67
CA PRO A 57 12.13 -20.97 2.86
C PRO A 57 12.55 -22.08 3.83
N THR A 58 13.69 -21.90 4.50
CA THR A 58 14.24 -22.84 5.51
C THR A 58 13.36 -22.94 6.76
N VAL A 59 12.39 -22.04 6.88
CA VAL A 59 11.41 -21.94 7.97
C VAL A 59 10.00 -22.03 7.39
N THR A 60 9.05 -22.48 8.20
CA THR A 60 7.63 -22.58 7.81
C THR A 60 7.07 -21.20 7.42
N TYR A 61 6.09 -21.16 6.51
CA TYR A 61 5.38 -19.93 6.16
C TYR A 61 4.74 -19.27 7.36
N TYR A 62 4.26 -20.04 8.34
CA TYR A 62 3.81 -19.50 9.63
C TYR A 62 4.89 -18.68 10.33
N LYS A 63 6.11 -19.22 10.46
CA LYS A 63 7.24 -18.52 11.10
C LYS A 63 7.67 -17.30 10.30
N LEU A 64 7.67 -17.38 8.97
CA LEU A 64 7.92 -16.21 8.11
C LEU A 64 6.89 -15.12 8.37
N TYR A 65 5.61 -15.48 8.31
CA TYR A 65 4.50 -14.56 8.54
C TYR A 65 4.64 -13.88 9.90
N GLN A 66 4.93 -14.66 10.96
CA GLN A 66 5.18 -14.12 12.29
C GLN A 66 6.38 -13.17 12.33
N THR A 67 7.50 -13.50 11.70
CA THR A 67 8.69 -12.64 11.70
C THR A 67 8.42 -11.31 11.02
N PHE A 68 7.81 -11.33 9.82
CA PHE A 68 7.45 -10.10 9.11
C PHE A 68 6.40 -9.29 9.87
N TYR A 69 5.40 -9.95 10.47
CA TYR A 69 4.37 -9.29 11.26
C TYR A 69 4.91 -8.71 12.58
N LYS A 70 5.85 -9.39 13.25
CA LYS A 70 6.52 -8.88 14.46
C LYS A 70 7.40 -7.68 14.15
N HIS A 71 8.10 -7.67 13.02
CA HIS A 71 8.86 -6.50 12.59
C HIS A 71 7.97 -5.27 12.40
N GLN A 72 6.74 -5.43 11.94
CA GLN A 72 5.78 -4.31 11.91
C GLN A 72 5.32 -3.88 13.31
N ARG A 73 5.13 -4.81 14.26
CA ARG A 73 4.57 -4.51 15.60
C ARG A 73 5.59 -4.08 16.67
N GLN A 74 6.85 -4.50 16.57
CA GLN A 74 7.83 -4.36 17.66
C GLN A 74 8.58 -3.03 17.65
N GLN A 75 8.38 -2.18 16.65
CA GLN A 75 9.07 -0.91 16.67
C GLN A 75 8.23 0.09 17.50
N THR A 76 8.54 0.19 18.79
CA THR A 76 8.20 1.39 19.59
C THR A 76 9.12 2.49 19.09
N LEU A 77 8.72 3.13 18.00
CA LEU A 77 9.56 4.04 17.24
C LEU A 77 9.62 5.43 17.92
N LEU A 78 10.83 6.00 18.07
CA LEU A 78 11.11 7.33 18.64
C LEU A 78 10.61 8.49 17.76
N PRO A 79 9.59 9.30 18.07
CA PRO A 79 8.87 10.19 17.14
C PRO A 79 9.62 10.60 15.84
N PRO A 80 9.02 10.40 14.65
CA PRO A 80 9.73 10.55 13.38
C PRO A 80 10.37 11.93 13.29
N ARG A 81 11.62 11.99 12.82
CA ARG A 81 12.37 13.26 12.78
C ARG A 81 11.87 14.17 11.66
N LEU A 82 11.20 13.58 10.66
CA LEU A 82 10.55 14.25 9.55
C LEU A 82 9.11 14.67 9.90
N SER A 83 8.71 15.83 9.39
CA SER A 83 7.32 16.27 9.28
C SER A 83 6.95 16.37 7.81
N PHE A 84 5.67 16.18 7.49
CA PHE A 84 5.14 16.47 6.15
C PHE A 84 5.40 17.92 5.73
N ASP A 85 5.46 18.86 6.66
CA ASP A 85 5.77 20.28 6.38
C ASP A 85 7.12 20.47 5.69
N ASN A 86 8.05 19.54 5.91
CA ASN A 86 9.41 19.61 5.39
C ASN A 86 9.63 18.63 4.23
N LEU A 87 8.57 18.07 3.64
CA LEU A 87 8.66 17.11 2.55
C LEU A 87 8.13 17.69 1.24
N GLU A 88 8.82 17.36 0.15
CA GLU A 88 8.39 17.63 -1.21
C GLU A 88 8.34 16.32 -2.00
N PHE A 89 7.31 16.15 -2.81
CA PHE A 89 7.08 14.97 -3.63
C PHE A 89 7.10 15.38 -5.09
N PHE A 90 8.05 14.86 -5.85
CA PHE A 90 8.17 15.05 -7.28
C PHE A 90 7.46 13.89 -7.95
N ILE A 91 6.35 14.16 -8.64
CA ILE A 91 5.50 13.14 -9.24
C ILE A 91 5.45 13.38 -10.73
N ASP A 92 5.96 12.42 -11.49
CA ASP A 92 6.03 12.47 -12.94
C ASP A 92 5.35 11.24 -13.54
N ILE A 93 4.54 11.47 -14.58
CA ILE A 93 3.76 10.45 -15.26
C ILE A 93 3.97 10.56 -16.76
N TRP A 94 4.33 9.44 -17.39
CA TRP A 94 4.57 9.34 -18.82
C TRP A 94 3.68 8.30 -19.48
N THR A 95 3.36 8.54 -20.74
CA THR A 95 2.89 7.52 -21.67
C THR A 95 3.86 7.42 -22.84
N GLY A 96 4.54 6.28 -22.96
CA GLY A 96 5.72 6.19 -23.82
C GLY A 96 6.74 7.25 -23.43
N ASP A 97 7.18 8.05 -24.40
CA ASP A 97 8.15 9.14 -24.16
C ASP A 97 7.48 10.49 -23.87
N LYS A 98 6.14 10.54 -23.77
CA LYS A 98 5.40 11.78 -23.55
C LYS A 98 5.04 11.95 -22.08
N LEU A 99 5.53 13.01 -21.46
CA LEU A 99 5.13 13.45 -20.13
C LEU A 99 3.69 13.99 -20.16
N ILE A 100 2.80 13.39 -19.36
CA ILE A 100 1.38 13.77 -19.28
C ILE A 100 1.02 14.46 -17.96
N PHE A 101 1.85 14.31 -16.92
CA PHE A 101 1.73 15.00 -15.65
C PHE A 101 3.12 15.13 -15.01
N SER A 102 3.42 16.28 -14.42
CA SER A 102 4.65 16.56 -13.69
C SER A 102 4.39 17.69 -12.70
N GLU A 103 4.54 17.39 -11.41
CA GLU A 103 4.27 18.35 -10.34
C GLU A 103 5.18 18.11 -9.13
N VAL A 104 5.54 19.21 -8.46
CA VAL A 104 6.19 19.18 -7.14
C VAL A 104 5.13 19.51 -6.11
N VAL A 105 4.90 18.57 -5.19
CA VAL A 105 3.78 18.60 -4.25
C VAL A 105 4.32 18.66 -2.83
N SER A 106 3.88 19.65 -2.07
CA SER A 106 4.26 19.74 -0.67
C SER A 106 3.59 18.65 0.16
N GLY A 107 4.31 18.12 1.15
CA GLY A 107 3.81 17.07 2.04
C GLY A 107 2.48 17.41 2.72
N PRO A 108 2.19 18.66 3.15
CA PRO A 108 0.90 18.99 3.75
C PRO A 108 -0.29 18.81 2.80
N VAL A 109 -0.10 18.92 1.47
CA VAL A 109 -1.15 18.65 0.48
C VAL A 109 -1.51 17.17 0.49
N LEU A 110 -0.51 16.29 0.45
CA LEU A 110 -0.71 14.84 0.52
C LEU A 110 -1.28 14.38 1.87
N GLN A 111 -0.83 15.01 2.97
CA GLN A 111 -1.35 14.75 4.31
C GLN A 111 -2.81 15.17 4.46
N THR A 112 -3.17 16.32 3.90
CA THR A 112 -4.54 16.85 3.96
C THR A 112 -5.49 16.02 3.11
N GLY A 113 -5.00 15.48 2.00
CA GLY A 113 -5.78 14.64 1.10
C GLY A 113 -6.86 15.41 0.33
N MET A 114 -7.83 14.66 -0.19
CA MET A 114 -8.95 15.21 -0.95
C MET A 114 -10.16 15.46 -0.05
N LYS A 115 -10.38 16.72 0.35
CA LYS A 115 -11.54 17.10 1.18
C LYS A 115 -12.87 17.12 0.43
N ASN A 116 -12.84 17.50 -0.85
CA ASN A 116 -14.03 17.68 -1.68
C ASN A 116 -13.98 16.71 -2.84
N LEU A 117 -14.74 15.62 -2.73
CA LEU A 117 -14.88 14.64 -3.80
C LEU A 117 -15.62 15.26 -4.99
N PRO A 118 -15.17 15.03 -6.23
CA PRO A 118 -15.88 15.52 -7.39
C PRO A 118 -17.29 14.91 -7.49
N PRO A 119 -18.28 15.65 -8.01
CA PRO A 119 -19.56 15.07 -8.35
C PRO A 119 -19.37 14.00 -9.44
N GLY A 120 -20.19 12.93 -9.39
CA GLY A 120 -20.18 11.88 -10.41
C GLY A 120 -19.23 10.70 -10.16
N ILE A 121 -18.50 10.67 -9.04
CA ILE A 121 -17.79 9.44 -8.63
C ILE A 121 -18.77 8.34 -8.21
N CYS A 122 -18.45 7.08 -8.52
CA CYS A 122 -19.27 5.94 -8.11
C CYS A 122 -19.17 5.68 -6.60
N ASP A 123 -20.17 5.01 -6.04
CA ASP A 123 -20.24 4.77 -4.59
C ASP A 123 -19.05 3.94 -4.08
N TRP A 124 -18.57 2.97 -4.85
CA TRP A 124 -17.38 2.18 -4.50
C TRP A 124 -16.13 3.05 -4.33
N LEU A 125 -15.91 4.00 -5.25
CA LEU A 125 -14.78 4.91 -5.17
C LEU A 125 -14.94 5.86 -3.98
N ARG A 126 -16.16 6.32 -3.71
CA ARG A 126 -16.46 7.13 -2.52
C ARG A 126 -16.12 6.37 -1.23
N PHE A 127 -16.61 5.14 -1.08
CA PHE A 127 -16.32 4.30 0.09
C PHE A 127 -14.82 4.02 0.26
N HIS A 128 -14.08 3.83 -0.84
CA HIS A 128 -12.62 3.64 -0.78
C HIS A 128 -11.89 4.88 -0.27
N LEU A 129 -12.30 6.07 -0.70
CA LEU A 129 -11.68 7.35 -0.33
C LEU A 129 -12.07 7.81 1.08
N GLU A 130 -13.27 7.45 1.54
CA GLU A 130 -13.77 7.72 2.90
C GLU A 130 -13.40 6.62 3.91
N GLY A 131 -12.71 5.57 3.45
CA GLY A 131 -12.30 4.44 4.27
C GLY A 131 -11.35 4.83 5.40
N PRO A 132 -11.25 4.01 6.46
CA PRO A 132 -10.40 4.30 7.63
C PRO A 132 -8.90 4.11 7.36
N ASP A 133 -8.53 3.50 6.23
CA ASP A 133 -7.15 3.25 5.87
C ASP A 133 -6.44 4.55 5.51
N TYR A 134 -5.27 4.77 6.12
CA TYR A 134 -4.48 5.97 5.84
C TYR A 134 -3.86 5.90 4.44
N LYS A 135 -4.22 6.87 3.59
CA LYS A 135 -3.74 7.00 2.21
C LYS A 135 -3.34 8.46 1.96
N MET A 136 -2.26 8.66 1.22
CA MET A 136 -1.88 9.99 0.75
C MET A 136 -2.58 10.26 -0.58
N ILE A 137 -3.37 11.32 -0.67
CA ILE A 137 -4.17 11.61 -1.85
C ILE A 137 -3.83 13.01 -2.35
N LEU A 138 -3.30 13.08 -3.57
CA LEU A 138 -3.12 14.33 -4.29
C LEU A 138 -4.38 14.64 -5.11
N PRO A 139 -5.14 15.69 -4.77
CA PRO A 139 -6.15 16.22 -5.69
C PRO A 139 -5.45 16.92 -6.87
N VAL A 140 -5.74 16.48 -8.10
CA VAL A 140 -5.11 16.99 -9.31
C VAL A 140 -5.98 18.09 -9.93
N LYS A 141 -5.42 19.31 -10.06
CA LYS A 141 -6.10 20.46 -10.68
C LYS A 141 -5.13 21.31 -11.52
N PRO A 142 -5.37 21.51 -12.83
CA PRO A 142 -6.44 20.92 -13.63
C PRO A 142 -6.27 19.41 -13.81
N ARG A 143 -7.37 18.69 -14.10
CA ARG A 143 -7.32 17.27 -14.43
C ARG A 143 -6.48 17.04 -15.69
N PHE A 144 -5.75 15.93 -15.74
CA PHE A 144 -5.07 15.50 -16.96
C PHE A 144 -5.76 14.28 -17.56
N LYS A 145 -5.56 14.09 -18.86
CA LYS A 145 -6.12 12.96 -19.62
C LYS A 145 -5.08 11.83 -19.68
N ALA A 146 -5.46 10.64 -19.22
CA ALA A 146 -4.69 9.42 -19.40
C ALA A 146 -5.30 8.57 -20.53
N PRO A 147 -4.49 8.01 -21.44
CA PRO A 147 -5.01 7.13 -22.50
C PRO A 147 -5.49 5.80 -21.94
N LEU A 148 -6.66 5.33 -22.42
CA LEU A 148 -7.20 4.04 -22.02
C LEU A 148 -6.51 2.91 -22.79
N GLY A 149 -6.09 1.86 -22.09
CA GLY A 149 -5.48 0.67 -22.69
C GLY A 149 -3.99 0.80 -23.00
N GLU A 150 -3.37 1.93 -22.66
CA GLU A 150 -1.92 2.13 -22.78
C GLU A 150 -1.21 1.97 -21.43
N THR A 151 0.08 1.62 -21.48
CA THR A 151 0.91 1.54 -20.27
C THR A 151 1.36 2.94 -19.86
N VAL A 152 1.14 3.27 -18.60
CA VAL A 152 1.61 4.51 -17.99
C VAL A 152 2.81 4.19 -17.09
N SER A 153 3.87 4.97 -17.20
CA SER A 153 5.00 4.93 -16.28
C SER A 153 4.87 6.06 -15.28
N ILE A 154 5.13 5.79 -14.00
CA ILE A 154 5.06 6.76 -12.92
C ILE A 154 6.37 6.74 -12.15
N SER A 155 6.92 7.91 -11.87
CA SER A 155 8.04 8.11 -10.97
C SER A 155 7.60 9.00 -9.82
N VAL A 156 8.01 8.63 -8.61
CA VAL A 156 7.82 9.44 -7.41
C VAL A 156 9.15 9.53 -6.69
N LEU A 157 9.62 10.76 -6.50
CA LEU A 157 10.78 11.07 -5.68
C LEU A 157 10.31 11.88 -4.47
N VAL A 158 10.97 11.66 -3.33
CA VAL A 158 10.70 12.45 -2.13
C VAL A 158 11.96 13.22 -1.78
N GLY A 159 11.82 14.53 -1.61
CA GLY A 159 12.82 15.44 -1.07
C GLY A 159 12.43 15.86 0.34
N ALA A 160 13.42 16.11 1.18
CA ALA A 160 13.23 16.64 2.51
C ALA A 160 14.02 17.96 2.65
N GLU A 161 13.37 19.00 3.16
CA GLU A 161 14.00 20.30 3.36
C GLU A 161 15.17 20.18 4.35
N GLY A 162 16.33 20.70 3.96
CA GLY A 162 17.59 20.54 4.69
C GLY A 162 18.50 19.41 4.18
N TYR A 163 18.06 18.65 3.17
CA TYR A 163 18.86 17.61 2.51
C TYR A 163 19.07 17.96 1.03
N GLN A 164 20.29 17.70 0.52
CA GLN A 164 20.69 18.15 -0.83
C GLN A 164 20.18 17.26 -1.96
N GLN A 165 19.56 16.10 -1.65
CA GLN A 165 19.19 15.11 -2.65
C GLN A 165 17.77 14.56 -2.44
N ALA A 166 17.02 14.43 -3.53
CA ALA A 166 15.77 13.67 -3.55
C ALA A 166 16.10 12.18 -3.72
N HIS A 167 15.50 11.32 -2.90
CA HIS A 167 15.79 9.89 -2.92
C HIS A 167 14.65 9.12 -3.59
N PRO A 168 14.97 8.17 -4.50
CA PRO A 168 13.98 7.19 -4.91
C PRO A 168 13.64 6.30 -3.71
N PHE A 169 12.46 5.68 -3.74
CA PHE A 169 12.13 4.65 -2.74
C PHE A 169 13.21 3.57 -2.71
N VAL A 170 13.82 3.37 -1.54
CA VAL A 170 14.91 2.40 -1.32
C VAL A 170 14.43 0.98 -1.65
N PRO A 171 15.28 0.10 -2.22
CA PRO A 171 14.91 -1.28 -2.54
C PRO A 171 14.31 -2.01 -1.31
N GLY A 172 13.00 -2.25 -1.35
CA GLY A 172 12.28 -2.98 -0.29
C GLY A 172 11.00 -2.30 0.21
N ILE A 173 10.87 -0.98 0.05
CA ILE A 173 9.61 -0.26 0.34
C ILE A 173 8.78 -0.24 -0.94
N ARG A 174 7.59 -0.84 -0.90
CA ARG A 174 6.62 -0.80 -2.00
C ARG A 174 5.54 0.22 -1.66
N ALA A 175 5.34 1.18 -2.55
CA ALA A 175 4.16 2.03 -2.56
C ALA A 175 3.28 1.61 -3.74
N TRP A 176 1.98 1.57 -3.52
CA TRP A 176 0.99 1.47 -4.57
C TRP A 176 0.63 2.88 -5.04
N ILE A 177 0.61 3.08 -6.35
CA ILE A 177 0.18 4.34 -6.95
C ILE A 177 -1.07 4.05 -7.78
N SER A 178 -2.17 4.73 -7.47
CA SER A 178 -3.44 4.60 -8.17
C SER A 178 -3.83 5.94 -8.77
N LEU A 179 -4.26 5.93 -10.04
CA LEU A 179 -4.88 7.09 -10.67
C LEU A 179 -6.38 7.05 -10.41
N LEU A 180 -6.92 8.12 -9.85
CA LEU A 180 -8.34 8.26 -9.56
C LEU A 180 -9.01 8.99 -10.72
N PHE A 181 -10.00 8.36 -11.33
CA PHE A 181 -10.66 8.90 -12.50
C PHE A 181 -12.18 8.83 -12.43
N THR A 182 -12.82 9.74 -13.16
CA THR A 182 -14.27 9.71 -13.40
C THR A 182 -14.54 9.12 -14.78
N ASP A 183 -15.65 8.41 -14.91
CA ASP A 183 -16.16 7.98 -16.21
C ASP A 183 -16.55 9.23 -17.01
N ASP A 184 -15.77 9.52 -18.04
CA ASP A 184 -16.09 10.47 -19.08
C ASP A 184 -16.47 9.60 -20.28
N LYS A 185 -17.61 9.85 -20.94
CA LYS A 185 -18.21 8.99 -22.00
C LYS A 185 -17.33 8.86 -23.27
N ASN A 186 -16.06 9.20 -23.18
CA ASN A 186 -15.07 9.16 -24.22
C ASN A 186 -14.22 7.89 -24.05
N ASP A 187 -14.39 6.93 -24.96
CA ASP A 187 -13.79 5.59 -24.86
C ASP A 187 -12.26 5.57 -25.03
N SER A 188 -11.61 6.68 -25.42
CA SER A 188 -10.17 6.70 -25.68
C SER A 188 -9.30 7.34 -24.58
N VAL A 189 -9.88 8.23 -23.76
CA VAL A 189 -9.12 8.98 -22.75
C VAL A 189 -9.94 9.21 -21.48
N ILE A 190 -9.27 9.09 -20.34
CA ILE A 190 -9.88 9.17 -19.02
C ILE A 190 -9.39 10.42 -18.29
N ASP A 191 -10.32 11.14 -17.63
CA ASP A 191 -9.98 12.27 -16.75
C ASP A 191 -9.48 11.79 -15.39
N VAL A 192 -8.21 12.05 -15.10
CA VAL A 192 -7.61 11.81 -13.80
C VAL A 192 -7.81 13.03 -12.91
N PHE A 193 -8.52 12.84 -11.80
CA PHE A 193 -8.82 13.90 -10.82
C PHE A 193 -8.01 13.78 -9.53
N GLY A 194 -7.31 12.67 -9.33
CA GLY A 194 -6.44 12.49 -8.19
C GLY A 194 -5.42 11.39 -8.36
N ILE A 195 -4.38 11.44 -7.55
CA ILE A 195 -3.35 10.40 -7.44
C ILE A 195 -3.33 9.92 -6.00
N GLU A 196 -3.46 8.63 -5.79
CA GLU A 196 -3.36 7.99 -4.49
C GLU A 196 -2.01 7.29 -4.37
N ILE A 197 -1.31 7.52 -3.25
CA ILE A 197 -0.10 6.82 -2.87
C ILE A 197 -0.39 6.09 -1.54
N ASP A 198 -0.29 4.77 -1.59
CA ASP A 198 -0.64 3.90 -0.47
C ASP A 198 0.53 2.97 -0.11
N PHE A 199 0.87 2.95 1.18
CA PHE A 199 1.88 2.06 1.76
C PHE A 199 1.24 0.91 2.54
N CYS A 200 0.02 0.49 2.22
CA CYS A 200 -0.79 -0.49 2.98
C CYS A 200 -0.07 -1.79 3.39
N ASP A 201 0.96 -2.19 2.64
CA ASP A 201 1.81 -3.33 3.00
C ASP A 201 2.76 -3.04 4.17
N ALA A 202 3.19 -1.79 4.32
CA ALA A 202 4.28 -1.33 5.19
C ALA A 202 3.83 -0.35 6.29
N ALA A 203 2.85 0.52 6.05
CA ALA A 203 2.34 1.52 7.00
C ALA A 203 0.81 1.63 6.93
N LYS A 204 0.18 1.87 8.10
CA LYS A 204 -1.27 1.99 8.30
C LYS A 204 -1.68 3.34 8.90
N SER A 205 -0.72 4.20 9.22
CA SER A 205 -0.97 5.51 9.80
C SER A 205 0.00 6.55 9.23
N ARG A 206 -0.37 7.83 9.40
CA ARG A 206 0.48 8.97 9.05
C ARG A 206 1.88 8.85 9.65
N ASP A 207 1.95 8.54 10.94
CA ASP A 207 3.22 8.49 11.65
C ASP A 207 4.06 7.33 11.13
N GLU A 208 3.46 6.16 10.88
CA GLU A 208 4.15 5.01 10.24
C GLU A 208 4.67 5.34 8.83
N VAL A 209 3.98 6.18 8.05
CA VAL A 209 4.49 6.65 6.76
C VAL A 209 5.70 7.56 6.93
N LEU A 210 5.64 8.53 7.83
CA LEU A 210 6.80 9.39 8.14
C LEU A 210 7.99 8.57 8.61
N TRP A 211 7.74 7.50 9.38
CA TRP A 211 8.76 6.54 9.78
C TRP A 211 9.42 5.82 8.63
N LEU A 212 8.63 5.31 7.68
CA LEU A 212 9.17 4.67 6.48
C LEU A 212 10.04 5.64 5.69
N LEU A 213 9.64 6.91 5.61
CA LEU A 213 10.41 7.94 4.94
C LEU A 213 11.68 8.32 5.73
N ASP A 214 11.64 8.36 7.06
CA ASP A 214 12.81 8.69 7.92
C ASP A 214 13.92 7.63 7.83
N ILE A 215 13.59 6.41 7.39
CA ILE A 215 14.55 5.32 7.16
C ILE A 215 15.30 5.50 5.82
N LEU A 216 14.82 6.36 4.91
CA LEU A 216 15.55 6.68 3.69
C LEU A 216 16.88 7.35 4.07
N ASP A 217 17.97 6.98 3.43
CA ASP A 217 19.31 7.51 3.73
C ASP A 217 19.44 8.92 3.13
N TRP A 218 18.89 9.92 3.83
CA TRP A 218 18.81 11.34 3.42
C TRP A 218 20.18 12.06 3.32
N LYS A 219 21.29 11.40 2.99
CA LYS A 219 22.64 12.00 3.03
C LYS A 219 22.85 13.18 2.08
#